data_AF-A0A5N5PG97-F1
#
_entry.id   AF-A0A5N5PG97-F1
#
_cell.length_a   1.000
_cell.length_b   1.000
_cell.length_c   1.000
_cell.angle_alpha   90.00
_cell.angle_beta   90.00
_cell.angle_gamma   90.00
#
_symmetry.space_group_name_H-M   'P 1'
#
loop_
_entity.id
_entity.type
_entity.pdbx_description
1 polymer ?
#
loop_
_entity_poly.entity_id
_entity_poly.type
_entity_poly.pdbx_seq_one_letter_code
_entity_poly.pdbx_strand_id
1 'polypeptide(L)'
;MGDSTHPPRSVWLSTASRPSGFTSQWFLVPQGTGIIAVILHQLGYQFRGLRIISYIFWLLTIVLLVGMLAIYLVRSLLFPRHVLHSIKHDLSESACLASISICYTSIIQMMVLALVQDGGWGKGWGIAAYVMWWTNVAMALAVVVVVPFIYIRLYPGGVPHLTPGSQLPMIAALTAAAGGGTICQGAQISPQLQIPVIVVSYMLVGLGLPLAFVLDVLFWGRLLSLPDRQHTFQDMILCGPWGQGSFALQILGSVVLKGSFASYDRGMFLTSQAAGPVGYVSMLGGLLSWGMGTFWWIFAIVSLVHAGTDHWRPRKVPYGLVAWSIVFPWGVYTNAVVQLGKLMDSTAFKVWSTALAIMLVIIWLWNMLMSLRGVIQGSLLGLDHGWKRHV
;
A
#
# COMPACT_ATOMS: atom_id res chain seq x y z
N MET A 1 -5.87 3.36 67.47
CA MET A 1 -5.88 2.09 66.70
C MET A 1 -7.05 2.20 65.74
N GLY A 2 -6.86 2.79 64.57
CA GLY A 2 -6.47 2.08 63.34
C GLY A 2 -7.75 1.87 62.51
N ASP A 3 -7.84 2.13 61.22
CA ASP A 3 -6.84 2.52 60.24
C ASP A 3 -7.57 3.16 59.04
N SER A 4 -6.82 3.98 58.32
CA SER A 4 -7.27 4.92 57.29
C SER A 4 -7.76 4.32 55.97
N THR A 5 -8.78 5.00 55.43
CA THR A 5 -9.13 5.22 54.01
C THR A 5 -8.08 4.86 52.95
N HIS A 6 -8.41 3.98 51.99
CA HIS A 6 -8.03 4.08 50.58
C HIS A 6 -8.90 3.16 49.68
N PRO A 7 -9.76 3.68 48.79
CA PRO A 7 -10.23 2.89 47.66
C PRO A 7 -9.11 2.78 46.60
N PRO A 8 -9.06 1.70 45.80
CA PRO A 8 -7.97 1.45 44.85
C PRO A 8 -7.87 2.56 43.79
N ARG A 9 -6.69 3.18 43.72
CA ARG A 9 -6.28 4.26 42.80
C ARG A 9 -6.16 3.86 41.31
N SER A 10 -6.88 2.85 40.83
CA SER A 10 -6.75 2.36 39.44
C SER A 10 -7.96 2.61 38.53
N VAL A 11 -9.08 3.15 39.03
CA VAL A 11 -10.28 3.39 38.20
C VAL A 11 -10.36 4.83 37.68
N TRP A 12 -9.53 5.74 38.17
CA TRP A 12 -9.59 7.19 37.87
C TRP A 12 -8.66 7.68 36.76
N LEU A 13 -8.01 6.79 36.02
CA LEU A 13 -7.28 7.14 34.78
C LEU A 13 -8.13 6.98 33.51
N SER A 14 -9.47 6.96 33.63
CA SER A 14 -10.37 6.55 32.56
C SER A 14 -10.96 7.66 31.68
N THR A 15 -10.78 8.97 31.94
CA THR A 15 -11.59 9.98 31.22
C THR A 15 -10.91 11.31 30.86
N ALA A 16 -9.58 11.37 30.82
CA ALA A 16 -8.88 12.51 30.22
C ALA A 16 -8.55 12.24 28.74
N SER A 17 -9.48 12.60 27.84
CA SER A 17 -9.27 12.92 26.42
C SER A 17 -8.02 12.32 25.76
N ARG A 18 -8.06 11.04 25.39
CA ARG A 18 -6.91 10.34 24.83
C ARG A 18 -6.92 10.39 23.29
N PRO A 19 -5.82 10.81 22.64
CA PRO A 19 -5.49 10.41 21.27
C PRO A 19 -5.24 8.88 21.12
N SER A 20 -5.66 8.03 22.07
CA SER A 20 -5.33 6.61 22.11
C SER A 20 -6.04 5.76 21.07
N GLY A 21 -7.10 6.28 20.43
CA GLY A 21 -7.79 5.58 19.35
C GLY A 21 -7.14 5.71 17.97
N PHE A 22 -6.13 6.58 17.80
CA PHE A 22 -5.45 6.75 16.52
C PHE A 22 -4.37 5.68 16.32
N THR A 23 -4.70 4.63 15.57
CA THR A 23 -3.77 3.56 15.18
C THR A 23 -3.09 3.84 13.84
N SER A 24 -2.04 3.10 13.51
CA SER A 24 -1.37 3.15 12.20
C SER A 24 -2.27 2.68 11.06
N GLN A 25 -3.38 1.98 11.32
CA GLN A 25 -4.36 1.61 10.28
C GLN A 25 -4.92 2.84 9.55
N TRP A 26 -4.91 4.01 10.18
CA TRP A 26 -5.29 5.26 9.53
C TRP A 26 -4.44 5.55 8.27
N PHE A 27 -3.18 5.10 8.22
CA PHE A 27 -2.34 5.28 7.03
C PHE A 27 -2.82 4.51 5.79
N LEU A 28 -3.75 3.57 5.93
CA LEU A 28 -4.43 2.92 4.80
C LEU A 28 -5.25 3.91 3.95
N VAL A 29 -5.75 4.99 4.57
CA VAL A 29 -6.56 6.03 3.91
C VAL A 29 -5.75 6.82 2.87
N PRO A 30 -4.64 7.51 3.24
CA PRO A 30 -3.81 8.21 2.26
C PRO A 30 -3.12 7.23 1.29
N GLN A 31 -2.78 6.02 1.72
CA GLN A 31 -2.28 4.96 0.84
C GLN A 31 -3.28 4.64 -0.28
N GLY A 32 -4.54 4.33 0.05
CA GLY A 32 -5.59 4.03 -0.92
C GLY A 32 -5.93 5.23 -1.82
N THR A 33 -5.92 6.44 -1.25
CA THR A 33 -6.16 7.68 -2.02
C THR A 33 -5.04 7.93 -3.04
N GLY A 34 -3.79 7.65 -2.66
CA GLY A 34 -2.62 7.86 -3.52
C GLY A 34 -2.60 6.97 -4.76
N ILE A 35 -2.96 5.70 -4.63
CA ILE A 35 -2.99 4.79 -5.78
C ILE A 35 -4.09 5.16 -6.78
N ILE A 36 -5.22 5.72 -6.31
CA ILE A 36 -6.28 6.23 -7.20
C ILE A 36 -5.74 7.38 -8.05
N ALA A 37 -5.01 8.33 -7.46
CA ALA A 37 -4.37 9.42 -8.20
C ALA A 37 -3.52 8.87 -9.37
N VAL A 38 -2.67 7.87 -9.08
CA VAL A 38 -1.78 7.23 -10.07
C VAL A 38 -2.57 6.55 -11.19
N ILE A 39 -3.62 5.79 -10.86
CA ILE A 39 -4.43 5.07 -11.86
C ILE A 39 -5.19 6.05 -12.75
N LEU A 40 -5.88 7.02 -12.16
CA LEU A 40 -6.69 7.99 -12.91
C LEU A 40 -5.84 8.82 -13.87
N HIS A 41 -4.58 9.09 -13.53
CA HIS A 41 -3.63 9.73 -14.44
C HIS A 41 -3.29 8.85 -15.65
N GLN A 42 -3.12 7.56 -15.41
CA GLN A 42 -2.51 6.63 -16.35
C GLN A 42 -3.47 5.81 -17.21
N LEU A 43 -4.78 5.85 -16.94
CA LEU A 43 -5.80 5.13 -17.71
C LEU A 43 -5.66 5.37 -19.21
N GLY A 44 -5.99 4.37 -20.03
CA GLY A 44 -5.90 4.47 -21.49
C GLY A 44 -6.91 5.46 -22.09
N TYR A 45 -8.11 5.54 -21.52
CA TYR A 45 -9.11 6.54 -21.90
C TYR A 45 -8.96 7.78 -21.02
N GLN A 46 -8.37 8.83 -21.59
CA GLN A 46 -8.11 10.09 -20.89
C GLN A 46 -8.95 11.23 -21.44
N PHE A 47 -9.32 12.13 -20.53
CA PHE A 47 -9.87 13.44 -20.86
C PHE A 47 -9.39 14.46 -19.81
N ARG A 48 -9.48 15.76 -20.13
CA ARG A 48 -8.95 16.83 -19.29
C ARG A 48 -9.48 16.78 -17.84
N GLY A 49 -10.78 16.49 -17.68
CA GLY A 49 -11.41 16.37 -16.36
C GLY A 49 -10.81 15.23 -15.51
N LEU A 50 -10.58 14.06 -16.10
CA LEU A 50 -9.99 12.91 -15.39
C LEU A 50 -8.59 13.22 -14.87
N ARG A 51 -7.79 13.92 -15.67
CA ARG A 51 -6.45 14.37 -15.29
C ARG A 51 -6.48 15.35 -14.12
N ILE A 52 -7.42 16.31 -14.14
CA ILE A 52 -7.62 17.24 -13.01
C ILE A 52 -8.04 16.48 -11.75
N ILE A 53 -8.96 15.52 -11.87
CA ILE A 53 -9.39 14.67 -10.75
C ILE A 53 -8.20 13.92 -10.15
N SER A 54 -7.33 13.34 -11.00
CA SER A 54 -6.09 12.71 -10.54
C SER A 54 -5.21 13.65 -9.70
N TYR A 55 -5.03 14.90 -10.13
CA TYR A 55 -4.26 15.88 -9.35
C TYR A 55 -4.93 16.26 -8.03
N ILE A 56 -6.26 16.33 -7.99
CA ILE A 56 -7.02 16.57 -6.75
C ILE A 56 -6.79 15.41 -5.78
N PHE A 57 -6.88 14.16 -6.25
CA PHE A 57 -6.57 12.98 -5.43
C PHE A 57 -5.12 13.00 -4.94
N TRP A 58 -4.17 13.41 -5.79
CA TRP A 58 -2.76 13.54 -5.40
C TRP A 58 -2.55 14.57 -4.27
N LEU A 59 -3.14 15.76 -4.38
CA LEU A 59 -3.08 16.77 -3.33
C LEU A 59 -3.75 16.27 -2.04
N LEU A 60 -4.92 15.64 -2.17
CA LEU A 60 -5.64 15.05 -1.03
C LEU A 60 -4.77 14.00 -0.32
N THR A 61 -4.06 13.15 -1.05
CA THR A 61 -3.11 12.18 -0.49
C THR A 61 -2.02 12.84 0.34
N ILE A 62 -1.42 13.93 -0.15
CA ILE A 62 -0.39 14.67 0.57
C ILE A 62 -0.96 15.24 1.88
N VAL A 63 -2.11 15.91 1.81
CA VAL A 63 -2.77 16.51 2.98
C VAL A 63 -3.12 15.45 4.03
N LEU A 64 -3.70 14.32 3.60
CA LEU A 64 -4.05 13.22 4.49
C LEU A 64 -2.81 12.58 5.13
N LEU A 65 -1.76 12.32 4.34
CA LEU A 65 -0.53 11.73 4.87
C LEU A 65 0.13 12.64 5.91
N VAL A 66 0.30 13.92 5.59
CA VAL A 66 0.92 14.90 6.51
C VAL A 66 0.08 15.05 7.78
N GLY A 67 -1.25 15.18 7.66
CA GLY A 67 -2.13 15.29 8.81
C GLY A 67 -2.07 14.07 9.72
N MET A 68 -2.11 12.87 9.14
CA MET A 68 -2.02 11.62 9.90
C MET A 68 -0.64 11.38 10.52
N LEU A 69 0.44 11.74 9.83
CA LEU A 69 1.79 11.71 10.38
C LEU A 69 1.93 12.67 11.57
N ALA A 70 1.37 13.89 11.48
CA ALA A 70 1.39 14.84 12.58
C ALA A 70 0.66 14.29 13.82
N ILE A 71 -0.53 13.70 13.63
CA ILE A 71 -1.29 13.08 14.73
C ILE A 71 -0.52 11.90 15.34
N TYR A 72 0.04 11.02 14.50
CA TYR A 72 0.81 9.86 14.96
C TYR A 72 2.10 10.27 15.68
N LEU A 73 2.77 11.33 15.22
CA LEU A 73 3.95 11.89 15.88
C LEU A 73 3.60 12.45 17.25
N VAL A 74 2.52 13.24 17.36
CA VAL A 74 2.03 13.74 18.65
C VAL A 74 1.69 12.58 19.60
N ARG A 75 1.02 11.52 19.11
CA ARG A 75 0.75 10.29 19.88
C ARG A 75 2.05 9.63 20.35
N SER A 76 3.07 9.59 19.50
CA SER A 76 4.38 8.97 19.81
C SER A 76 5.18 9.76 20.85
N LEU A 77 5.09 11.09 20.82
CA LEU A 77 5.76 11.98 21.78
C LEU A 77 5.05 12.00 23.14
N LEU A 78 3.72 12.00 23.16
CA LEU A 78 2.93 12.04 24.40
C LEU A 78 2.83 10.67 25.09
N PHE A 79 2.77 9.57 24.33
CA PHE A 79 2.57 8.22 24.85
C PHE A 79 3.59 7.20 24.31
N PRO A 80 4.91 7.44 24.44
CA PRO A 80 5.95 6.62 23.80
C PRO A 80 5.91 5.16 24.24
N ARG A 81 5.67 4.88 25.53
CA ARG A 81 5.57 3.51 26.05
C ARG A 81 4.37 2.75 25.47
N HIS A 82 3.25 3.44 25.27
CA HIS A 82 2.05 2.84 24.70
C HIS A 82 2.26 2.53 23.21
N VAL A 83 2.79 3.47 22.44
CA VAL A 83 3.07 3.26 21.01
C VAL A 83 4.07 2.12 20.83
N LEU A 84 5.15 2.09 21.60
CA LEU A 84 6.11 1.00 21.56
C LEU A 84 5.48 -0.35 21.93
N HIS A 85 4.60 -0.38 22.92
CA HIS A 85 3.86 -1.60 23.28
C HIS A 85 2.92 -2.04 22.13
N SER A 86 2.19 -1.12 21.50
CA SER A 86 1.33 -1.42 20.35
C SER A 86 2.13 -1.98 19.18
N ILE A 87 3.26 -1.37 18.80
CA ILE A 87 4.13 -1.86 17.71
C ILE A 87 4.66 -3.27 18.00
N LYS A 88 4.87 -3.63 19.27
CA LYS A 88 5.40 -4.93 19.66
C LYS A 88 4.35 -6.04 19.67
N HIS A 89 3.13 -5.72 20.07
CA HIS A 89 2.10 -6.72 20.40
C HIS A 89 0.88 -6.71 19.48
N ASP A 90 0.68 -5.67 18.68
CA ASP A 90 -0.39 -5.59 17.68
C ASP A 90 0.20 -5.67 16.27
N LEU A 91 -0.01 -6.82 15.60
CA LEU A 91 0.47 -7.05 14.23
C LEU A 91 -0.10 -6.03 13.25
N SER A 92 -1.32 -5.55 13.46
CA SER A 92 -1.90 -4.55 12.58
C SER A 92 -1.21 -3.20 12.75
N GLU A 93 -0.82 -2.86 13.98
CA GLU A 93 -0.10 -1.63 14.27
C GLU A 93 1.28 -1.61 13.59
N SER A 94 2.06 -2.67 13.73
CA SER A 94 3.39 -2.74 13.11
C SER A 94 3.33 -2.88 11.59
N ALA A 95 2.36 -3.64 11.05
CA ALA A 95 2.24 -3.84 9.61
C ALA A 95 1.79 -2.56 8.88
N CYS A 96 0.82 -1.81 9.43
CA CYS A 96 0.29 -0.61 8.77
C CYS A 96 1.27 0.58 8.80
N LEU A 97 2.36 0.52 9.55
CA LEU A 97 3.45 1.50 9.40
C LEU A 97 4.10 1.44 8.00
N ALA A 98 4.07 0.28 7.34
CA ALA A 98 4.52 0.16 5.95
C ALA A 98 3.70 1.03 4.98
N SER A 99 2.43 1.32 5.31
CA SER A 99 1.54 2.19 4.52
C SER A 99 2.08 3.60 4.33
N ILE A 100 2.92 4.10 5.24
CA ILE A 100 3.59 5.40 5.10
C ILE A 100 4.51 5.38 3.87
N SER A 101 5.38 4.37 3.75
CA SER A 101 6.29 4.22 2.61
C SER A 101 5.54 3.95 1.29
N ILE A 102 4.49 3.12 1.35
CA ILE A 102 3.64 2.85 0.20
C ILE A 102 3.01 4.16 -0.32
N CYS A 103 2.37 4.93 0.57
CA CYS A 103 1.73 6.20 0.23
C CYS A 103 2.75 7.22 -0.30
N TYR A 104 3.92 7.31 0.34
CA TYR A 104 4.99 8.20 -0.09
C TYR A 104 5.45 7.88 -1.53
N THR A 105 5.49 6.60 -1.89
CA THR A 105 5.81 6.20 -3.26
C THR A 105 4.76 6.68 -4.28
N SER A 106 3.46 6.64 -3.96
CA SER A 106 2.41 7.16 -4.84
C SER A 106 2.55 8.67 -5.05
N ILE A 107 2.93 9.41 -4.00
CA ILE A 107 3.22 10.85 -4.09
C ILE A 107 4.39 11.10 -5.04
N ILE A 108 5.50 10.34 -4.90
CA ILE A 108 6.68 10.47 -5.76
C ILE A 108 6.35 10.14 -7.22
N GLN A 109 5.57 9.08 -7.47
CA GLN A 109 5.14 8.72 -8.82
C GLN A 109 4.32 9.85 -9.45
N MET A 110 3.32 10.37 -8.74
CA MET A 110 2.52 11.49 -9.23
C MET A 110 3.33 12.76 -9.44
N MET A 111 4.37 13.00 -8.65
CA MET A 111 5.28 14.12 -8.87
C MET A 111 5.99 14.01 -10.24
N VAL A 112 6.44 12.82 -10.62
CA VAL A 112 7.02 12.57 -11.96
C VAL A 112 5.97 12.73 -13.05
N LEU A 113 4.80 12.10 -12.89
CA LEU A 113 3.73 12.09 -13.89
C LEU A 113 3.14 13.50 -14.13
N ALA A 114 2.86 14.25 -13.05
CA ALA A 114 2.20 15.54 -13.13
C ALA A 114 3.17 16.69 -13.40
N LEU A 115 4.31 16.75 -12.69
CA LEU A 115 5.20 17.92 -12.77
C LEU A 115 6.23 17.81 -13.89
N VAL A 116 6.77 16.61 -14.13
CA VAL A 116 7.80 16.41 -15.15
C VAL A 116 7.17 16.15 -16.51
N GLN A 117 6.27 15.16 -16.61
CA GLN A 117 5.71 14.75 -17.91
C GLN A 117 4.61 15.70 -18.41
N ASP A 118 3.57 15.96 -17.63
CA ASP A 118 2.45 16.80 -18.08
C ASP A 118 2.76 18.30 -18.02
N GLY A 119 3.26 18.77 -16.87
CA GLY A 119 3.45 20.20 -16.65
C GLY A 119 4.74 20.76 -17.24
N GLY A 120 5.70 19.92 -17.64
CA GLY A 120 6.97 20.35 -18.24
C GLY A 120 7.83 21.22 -17.32
N TRP A 121 7.66 21.14 -16.00
CA TRP A 121 8.36 21.98 -15.01
C TRP A 121 9.87 21.66 -14.89
N GLY A 122 10.36 20.71 -15.69
CA GLY A 122 11.77 20.49 -15.97
C GLY A 122 12.46 19.45 -15.08
N LYS A 123 13.76 19.25 -15.37
CA LYS A 123 14.62 18.22 -14.77
C LYS A 123 14.78 18.35 -13.24
N GLY A 124 14.58 19.54 -12.67
CA GLY A 124 14.69 19.77 -11.23
C GLY A 124 13.73 18.90 -10.41
N TRP A 125 12.47 18.80 -10.83
CA TRP A 125 11.48 17.91 -10.20
C TRP A 125 11.80 16.43 -10.41
N GLY A 126 12.44 16.09 -11.53
CA GLY A 126 12.96 14.75 -11.78
C GLY A 126 14.05 14.33 -10.80
N ILE A 127 15.01 15.24 -10.53
CA ILE A 127 16.06 15.02 -9.52
C ILE A 127 15.46 14.98 -8.11
N ALA A 128 14.49 15.84 -7.80
CA ALA A 128 13.77 15.78 -6.53
C ALA A 128 13.09 14.41 -6.33
N ALA A 129 12.42 13.88 -7.36
CA ALA A 129 11.79 12.56 -7.32
C ALA A 129 12.82 11.45 -7.07
N TYR A 130 13.97 11.52 -7.73
CA TYR A 130 15.07 10.60 -7.55
C TYR A 130 15.61 10.59 -6.11
N VAL A 131 15.83 11.77 -5.52
CA VAL A 131 16.31 11.88 -4.13
C VAL A 131 15.25 11.37 -3.14
N MET A 132 14.00 11.78 -3.32
CA MET A 132 12.89 11.33 -2.48
C MET A 132 12.70 9.81 -2.55
N TRP A 133 12.93 9.21 -3.73
CA TRP A 133 12.86 7.77 -3.89
C TRP A 133 13.90 7.02 -3.07
N TRP A 134 15.17 7.47 -3.03
CA TRP A 134 16.17 6.83 -2.18
C TRP A 134 15.81 6.88 -0.69
N THR A 135 15.24 8.00 -0.23
CA THR A 135 14.74 8.08 1.16
C THR A 135 13.62 7.08 1.41
N ASN A 136 12.73 6.90 0.44
CA ASN A 136 11.66 5.92 0.53
C ASN A 136 12.14 4.47 0.43
N VAL A 137 13.18 4.18 -0.37
CA VAL A 137 13.82 2.85 -0.41
C VAL A 137 14.37 2.49 0.97
N ALA A 138 15.03 3.43 1.67
CA ALA A 138 15.49 3.20 3.03
C ALA A 138 14.33 2.90 3.99
N MET A 139 13.21 3.63 3.88
CA MET A 139 12.00 3.35 4.67
C MET A 139 11.40 1.97 4.37
N ALA A 140 11.28 1.61 3.08
CA ALA A 140 10.75 0.32 2.64
C ALA A 140 11.63 -0.85 3.14
N LEU A 141 12.96 -0.71 3.05
CA LEU A 141 13.91 -1.69 3.57
C LEU A 141 13.84 -1.79 5.10
N ALA A 142 13.68 -0.67 5.80
CA ALA A 142 13.52 -0.69 7.25
C ALA A 142 12.26 -1.48 7.64
N VAL A 143 11.10 -1.22 7.03
CA VAL A 143 9.86 -1.93 7.39
C VAL A 143 9.90 -3.41 6.99
N VAL A 144 10.41 -3.75 5.80
CA VAL A 144 10.44 -5.14 5.32
C VAL A 144 11.43 -6.02 6.11
N VAL A 145 12.42 -5.43 6.77
CA VAL A 145 13.34 -6.15 7.67
C VAL A 145 12.81 -6.16 9.11
N VAL A 146 12.49 -4.99 9.65
CA VAL A 146 12.13 -4.84 11.07
C VAL A 146 10.82 -5.53 11.40
N VAL A 147 9.78 -5.37 10.56
CA VAL A 147 8.45 -5.89 10.86
C VAL A 147 8.44 -7.43 10.89
N PRO A 148 8.93 -8.15 9.86
CA PRO A 148 9.10 -9.61 9.96
C PRO A 148 10.03 -10.06 11.09
N PHE A 149 11.10 -9.31 11.38
CA PHE A 149 11.98 -9.64 12.51
C PHE A 149 11.24 -9.59 13.86
N ILE A 150 10.39 -8.59 14.07
CA ILE A 150 9.51 -8.50 15.25
C ILE A 150 8.64 -9.76 15.34
N TYR A 151 8.00 -10.17 14.24
CA TYR A 151 7.07 -11.31 14.21
C TYR A 151 7.73 -12.67 14.37
N ILE A 152 8.95 -12.84 13.87
CA ILE A 152 9.63 -14.15 13.85
C ILE A 152 10.50 -14.33 15.09
N ARG A 153 11.16 -13.27 15.56
CA ARG A 153 12.19 -13.37 16.60
C ARG A 153 11.77 -12.80 17.95
N LEU A 154 11.07 -11.66 17.97
CA LEU A 154 10.80 -10.97 19.22
C LEU A 154 9.47 -11.41 19.85
N TYR A 155 8.42 -11.52 19.04
CA TYR A 155 7.07 -11.86 19.50
C TYR A 155 6.42 -12.89 18.56
N PRO A 156 6.91 -14.14 18.53
CA PRO A 156 6.38 -15.17 17.67
C PRO A 156 4.96 -15.57 18.10
N GLY A 157 3.95 -15.11 17.35
CA GLY A 157 2.56 -15.57 17.49
C GLY A 157 2.30 -16.91 16.81
N GLY A 158 3.19 -17.35 15.91
CA GLY A 158 3.00 -18.56 15.10
C GLY A 158 1.99 -18.39 13.96
N VAL A 159 1.90 -19.43 13.12
CA VAL A 159 1.05 -19.45 11.91
C VAL A 159 -0.43 -19.14 12.20
N PRO A 160 -1.07 -19.57 13.31
CA PRO A 160 -2.46 -19.24 13.62
C PRO A 160 -2.77 -17.74 13.71
N HIS A 161 -1.77 -16.92 14.06
CA HIS A 161 -1.91 -15.48 14.23
C HIS A 161 -1.51 -14.68 12.97
N LEU A 162 -1.10 -15.37 11.91
CA LEU A 162 -0.79 -14.72 10.63
C LEU A 162 -2.05 -14.13 10.01
N THR A 163 -2.02 -12.84 9.70
CA THR A 163 -3.10 -12.11 9.01
C THR A 163 -2.62 -11.66 7.63
N PRO A 164 -3.53 -11.42 6.66
CA PRO A 164 -3.13 -10.87 5.37
C PRO A 164 -2.36 -9.54 5.49
N GLY A 165 -2.66 -8.74 6.52
CA GLY A 165 -1.93 -7.51 6.83
C GLY A 165 -0.42 -7.68 6.98
N SER A 166 0.06 -8.88 7.33
CA SER A 166 1.49 -9.20 7.40
C SER A 166 2.24 -8.98 6.08
N GLN A 167 1.54 -8.89 4.95
CA GLN A 167 2.14 -8.62 3.64
C GLN A 167 2.47 -7.15 3.35
N LEU A 168 1.95 -6.20 4.13
CA LEU A 168 2.17 -4.76 3.89
C LEU A 168 3.66 -4.36 3.79
N PRO A 169 4.60 -4.90 4.58
CA PRO A 169 6.02 -4.60 4.41
C PRO A 169 6.59 -5.05 3.05
N MET A 170 6.14 -6.19 2.52
CA MET A 170 6.53 -6.68 1.20
C MET A 170 5.93 -5.80 0.10
N ILE A 171 4.68 -5.37 0.30
CA ILE A 171 4.04 -4.38 -0.59
C ILE A 171 4.85 -3.09 -0.62
N ALA A 172 5.36 -2.59 0.51
CA ALA A 172 6.21 -1.38 0.54
C ALA A 172 7.47 -1.53 -0.33
N ALA A 173 8.17 -2.67 -0.24
CA ALA A 173 9.33 -2.95 -1.09
C ALA A 173 8.94 -2.99 -2.58
N LEU A 174 7.85 -3.66 -2.92
CA LEU A 174 7.36 -3.77 -4.31
C LEU A 174 6.86 -2.43 -4.86
N THR A 175 6.22 -1.61 -4.04
CA THR A 175 5.80 -0.26 -4.43
C THR A 175 7.02 0.62 -4.65
N ALA A 176 8.04 0.56 -3.80
CA ALA A 176 9.30 1.26 -4.03
C ALA A 176 9.97 0.83 -5.34
N ALA A 177 9.98 -0.48 -5.68
CA ALA A 177 10.47 -0.97 -6.96
C ALA A 177 9.70 -0.38 -8.16
N ALA A 178 8.38 -0.34 -8.08
CA ALA A 178 7.53 0.30 -9.09
C ALA A 178 7.82 1.79 -9.23
N GLY A 179 7.98 2.50 -8.12
CA GLY A 179 8.37 3.92 -8.12
C GLY A 179 9.71 4.15 -8.83
N GLY A 180 10.68 3.25 -8.67
CA GLY A 180 11.97 3.31 -9.36
C GLY A 180 11.81 3.21 -10.87
N GLY A 181 10.96 2.30 -11.34
CA GLY A 181 10.60 2.21 -12.75
C GLY A 181 9.91 3.46 -13.29
N THR A 182 8.97 4.06 -12.55
CA THR A 182 8.32 5.32 -12.93
C THR A 182 9.32 6.47 -13.04
N ILE A 183 10.26 6.58 -12.11
CA ILE A 183 11.31 7.60 -12.13
C ILE A 183 12.22 7.42 -13.35
N CYS A 184 12.71 6.20 -13.59
CA CYS A 184 13.55 5.96 -14.75
C CYS A 184 12.81 6.16 -16.07
N GLN A 185 11.49 5.94 -16.10
CA GLN A 185 10.69 6.19 -17.30
C GLN A 185 10.43 7.68 -17.56
N GLY A 186 10.19 8.47 -16.52
CA GLY A 186 9.59 9.81 -16.67
C GLY A 186 10.40 10.98 -16.11
N ALA A 187 11.36 10.77 -15.21
CA ALA A 187 12.02 11.84 -14.46
C ALA A 187 13.13 12.56 -15.24
N GLN A 188 13.41 12.19 -16.49
CA GLN A 188 14.46 12.80 -17.34
C GLN A 188 15.86 12.84 -16.67
N ILE A 189 16.17 11.85 -15.82
CA ILE A 189 17.48 11.66 -15.19
C ILE A 189 18.46 10.98 -16.14
N SER A 190 19.76 11.17 -15.92
CA SER A 190 20.79 10.57 -16.78
C SER A 190 20.84 9.05 -16.66
N PRO A 191 21.29 8.32 -17.71
CA PRO A 191 21.45 6.86 -17.65
C PRO A 191 22.29 6.38 -16.45
N GLN A 192 23.32 7.15 -16.06
CA GLN A 192 24.17 6.82 -14.91
C GLN A 192 23.41 6.81 -13.59
N LEU A 193 22.37 7.64 -13.46
CA LEU A 193 21.48 7.67 -12.29
C LEU A 193 20.37 6.62 -12.40
N GLN A 194 19.91 6.29 -13.61
CA GLN A 194 18.87 5.28 -13.82
C GLN A 194 19.33 3.87 -13.45
N ILE A 195 20.57 3.51 -13.77
CA ILE A 195 21.05 2.13 -13.60
C ILE A 195 21.01 1.65 -12.14
N PRO A 196 21.51 2.40 -11.14
CA PRO A 196 21.36 2.02 -9.73
C PRO A 196 19.89 1.87 -9.30
N VAL A 197 19.01 2.75 -9.80
CA VAL A 197 17.57 2.69 -9.50
C VAL A 197 16.95 1.41 -10.06
N ILE A 198 17.29 1.05 -11.30
CA ILE A 198 16.80 -0.19 -11.94
C ILE A 198 17.30 -1.42 -11.18
N VAL A 199 18.60 -1.48 -10.86
CA VAL A 199 19.21 -2.61 -10.14
C VAL A 199 18.56 -2.79 -8.77
N VAL A 200 18.48 -1.72 -7.98
CA VAL A 200 17.84 -1.77 -6.65
C VAL A 200 16.36 -2.11 -6.76
N SER A 201 15.65 -1.63 -7.78
CA SER A 201 14.25 -1.98 -7.99
C SER A 201 14.06 -3.47 -8.29
N TYR A 202 14.91 -4.09 -9.12
CA TYR A 202 14.89 -5.54 -9.31
C TYR A 202 15.24 -6.32 -8.04
N MET A 203 16.17 -5.82 -7.22
CA MET A 203 16.46 -6.41 -5.90
C MET A 203 15.25 -6.33 -4.97
N LEU A 204 14.54 -5.20 -4.94
CA LEU A 204 13.31 -5.04 -4.15
C LEU A 204 12.18 -5.97 -4.63
N VAL A 205 12.09 -6.24 -5.94
CA VAL A 205 11.19 -7.29 -6.46
C VAL A 205 11.63 -8.68 -5.99
N GLY A 206 12.92 -9.00 -6.11
CA GLY A 206 13.51 -10.26 -5.64
C GLY A 206 13.41 -10.46 -4.12
N LEU A 207 13.26 -9.39 -3.36
CA LEU A 207 12.96 -9.43 -1.93
C LEU A 207 11.46 -9.63 -1.68
N GLY A 208 10.62 -8.82 -2.32
CA GLY A 208 9.18 -8.74 -2.02
C GLY A 208 8.37 -9.94 -2.48
N LEU A 209 8.53 -10.38 -3.74
CA LEU A 209 7.69 -11.46 -4.31
C LEU A 209 7.95 -12.82 -3.66
N PRO A 210 9.21 -13.29 -3.48
CA PRO A 210 9.44 -14.58 -2.81
C PRO A 210 8.94 -14.60 -1.37
N LEU A 211 9.13 -13.51 -0.61
CA LEU A 211 8.61 -13.42 0.75
C LEU A 211 7.07 -13.40 0.78
N ALA A 212 6.43 -12.69 -0.16
CA ALA A 212 4.98 -12.71 -0.30
C ALA A 212 4.47 -14.13 -0.59
N PHE A 213 5.12 -14.87 -1.49
CA PHE A 213 4.76 -16.26 -1.78
C PHE A 213 4.88 -17.18 -0.56
N VAL A 214 5.94 -17.03 0.26
CA VAL A 214 6.06 -17.80 1.51
C VAL A 214 4.88 -17.49 2.46
N LEU A 215 4.51 -16.22 2.60
CA LEU A 215 3.37 -15.84 3.45
C LEU A 215 2.03 -16.33 2.89
N ASP A 216 1.85 -16.33 1.57
CA ASP A 216 0.67 -16.89 0.92
C ASP A 216 0.50 -18.38 1.27
N VAL A 217 1.58 -19.16 1.18
CA VAL A 217 1.56 -20.60 1.53
C VAL A 217 1.23 -20.80 3.00
N LEU A 218 1.84 -20.02 3.90
CA LEU A 218 1.55 -20.10 5.34
C LEU A 218 0.11 -19.69 5.67
N PHE A 219 -0.42 -18.67 5.00
CA PHE A 219 -1.79 -18.23 5.17
C PHE A 219 -2.78 -19.27 4.64
N TRP A 220 -2.48 -19.88 3.50
CA TRP A 220 -3.28 -20.98 2.96
C TRP A 220 -3.30 -22.17 3.92
N GLY A 221 -2.13 -22.58 4.44
CA GLY A 221 -2.04 -23.63 5.46
C GLY A 221 -2.83 -23.30 6.73
N ARG A 222 -2.83 -22.03 7.15
CA ARG A 222 -3.66 -21.54 8.27
C ARG A 222 -5.15 -21.72 7.98
N LEU A 223 -5.63 -21.30 6.79
CA LEU A 223 -7.04 -21.41 6.41
C LEU A 223 -7.53 -22.86 6.36
N LEU A 224 -6.67 -23.81 5.97
CA LEU A 224 -7.01 -25.23 5.97
C LEU A 224 -7.09 -25.83 7.39
N SER A 225 -6.37 -25.24 8.34
CA SER A 225 -6.24 -25.77 9.71
C SER A 225 -7.22 -25.15 10.70
N LEU A 226 -7.68 -23.92 10.45
CA LEU A 226 -8.52 -23.15 11.35
C LEU A 226 -9.64 -22.46 10.55
N PRO A 227 -10.93 -22.66 10.90
CA PRO A 227 -12.02 -21.93 10.26
C PRO A 227 -11.85 -20.42 10.45
N ASP A 228 -12.03 -19.66 9.38
CA ASP A 228 -11.64 -18.25 9.32
C ASP A 228 -12.38 -17.40 10.36
N ARG A 229 -11.62 -16.55 11.04
CA ARG A 229 -12.13 -15.59 12.02
C ARG A 229 -12.37 -14.25 11.32
N GLN A 230 -13.47 -14.14 10.58
CA GLN A 230 -14.12 -12.88 10.18
C GLN A 230 -13.19 -11.70 9.79
N HIS A 231 -12.17 -11.94 8.96
CA HIS A 231 -11.31 -10.88 8.41
C HIS A 231 -11.42 -10.78 6.88
N THR A 232 -12.62 -11.01 6.35
CA THR A 232 -12.92 -11.10 4.91
C THR A 232 -12.52 -9.87 4.08
N PHE A 233 -12.44 -8.68 4.67
CA PHE A 233 -11.93 -7.49 3.98
C PHE A 233 -10.41 -7.53 3.73
N GLN A 234 -9.65 -8.18 4.61
CA GLN A 234 -8.19 -8.23 4.54
C GLN A 234 -7.68 -9.23 3.50
N ASP A 235 -8.48 -10.21 3.07
CA ASP A 235 -8.08 -11.17 2.03
C ASP A 235 -7.64 -10.48 0.75
N MET A 236 -8.21 -9.30 0.44
CA MET A 236 -7.82 -8.49 -0.69
C MET A 236 -6.34 -8.04 -0.62
N ILE A 237 -5.74 -7.95 0.57
CA ILE A 237 -4.31 -7.65 0.75
C ILE A 237 -3.44 -8.71 0.05
N LEU A 238 -3.88 -9.96 -0.03
CA LEU A 238 -3.15 -11.05 -0.70
C LEU A 238 -2.94 -10.80 -2.19
N CYS A 239 -3.85 -10.05 -2.82
CA CYS A 239 -3.67 -9.59 -4.20
C CYS A 239 -2.59 -8.51 -4.32
N GLY A 240 -2.32 -7.76 -3.26
CA GLY A 240 -1.48 -6.57 -3.23
C GLY A 240 -0.05 -6.79 -3.72
N PRO A 241 0.73 -7.73 -3.14
CA PRO A 241 2.10 -7.99 -3.59
C PRO A 241 2.15 -8.38 -5.06
N TRP A 242 1.24 -9.22 -5.53
CA TRP A 242 1.23 -9.72 -6.89
C TRP A 242 0.83 -8.64 -7.91
N GLY A 243 -0.18 -7.82 -7.60
CA GLY A 243 -0.55 -6.67 -8.43
C GLY A 243 0.56 -5.61 -8.48
N GLN A 244 1.16 -5.29 -7.33
CA GLN A 244 2.22 -4.29 -7.26
C GLN A 244 3.53 -4.76 -7.91
N GLY A 245 3.91 -6.02 -7.67
CA GLY A 245 5.07 -6.66 -8.29
C GLY A 245 4.88 -6.83 -9.79
N SER A 246 3.66 -7.11 -10.24
CA SER A 246 3.31 -7.10 -11.66
C SER A 246 3.61 -5.75 -12.31
N PHE A 247 3.07 -4.65 -11.75
CA PHE A 247 3.34 -3.31 -12.28
C PHE A 247 4.84 -2.99 -12.26
N ALA A 248 5.55 -3.30 -11.17
CA ALA A 248 7.00 -3.07 -11.03
C ALA A 248 7.80 -3.76 -12.14
N LEU A 249 7.56 -5.06 -12.36
CA LEU A 249 8.22 -5.85 -13.39
C LEU A 249 7.92 -5.35 -14.81
N GLN A 250 6.68 -4.94 -15.07
CA GLN A 250 6.29 -4.36 -16.36
C GLN A 250 6.97 -3.02 -16.63
N ILE A 251 7.00 -2.10 -15.65
CA ILE A 251 7.59 -0.78 -15.84
C ILE A 251 9.11 -0.85 -15.94
N LEU A 252 9.76 -1.71 -15.14
CA LEU A 252 11.22 -1.93 -15.21
C LEU A 252 11.63 -2.54 -16.55
N GLY A 253 10.90 -3.57 -17.01
CA GLY A 253 11.14 -4.14 -18.34
C GLY A 253 11.01 -3.08 -19.44
N SER A 254 10.01 -2.20 -19.32
CA SER A 254 9.80 -1.09 -20.26
C SER A 254 10.99 -0.12 -20.30
N VAL A 255 11.53 0.24 -19.14
CA VAL A 255 12.68 1.15 -19.01
C VAL A 255 13.94 0.53 -19.60
N VAL A 256 14.19 -0.76 -19.33
CA VAL A 256 15.32 -1.50 -19.89
C VAL A 256 15.26 -1.50 -21.43
N LEU A 257 14.09 -1.81 -22.01
CA LEU A 257 13.89 -1.81 -23.47
C LEU A 257 13.94 -0.41 -24.10
N LYS A 258 13.58 0.64 -23.36
CA LYS A 258 13.66 2.04 -23.82
C LYS A 258 15.10 2.60 -23.85
N GLY A 259 16.11 1.77 -23.58
CA GLY A 259 17.50 2.11 -23.85
C GLY A 259 18.32 2.51 -22.64
N SER A 260 17.83 2.35 -21.39
CA SER A 260 18.65 2.61 -20.20
C SER A 260 19.91 1.74 -20.17
N PHE A 261 19.81 0.46 -20.54
CA PHE A 261 20.96 -0.44 -20.62
C PHE A 261 21.88 -0.09 -21.79
N ALA A 262 21.31 0.13 -22.98
CA ALA A 262 22.07 0.51 -24.17
C ALA A 262 22.81 1.85 -24.04
N SER A 263 22.26 2.80 -23.26
CA SER A 263 22.91 4.09 -23.00
C SER A 263 24.03 3.99 -21.98
N TYR A 264 24.00 2.96 -21.12
CA TYR A 264 25.05 2.73 -20.12
C TYR A 264 26.19 1.88 -20.69
N ASP A 265 25.83 0.76 -21.32
CA ASP A 265 26.69 -0.18 -22.07
C ASP A 265 28.03 -0.51 -21.40
N ARG A 266 27.97 -1.06 -20.18
CA ARG A 266 29.16 -1.44 -19.40
C ARG A 266 29.05 -2.83 -18.79
N GLY A 267 30.19 -3.51 -18.71
CA GLY A 267 30.31 -4.85 -18.14
C GLY A 267 29.61 -5.90 -18.99
N MET A 268 29.25 -7.03 -18.39
CA MET A 268 28.61 -8.15 -19.10
C MET A 268 27.08 -8.04 -19.15
N PHE A 269 26.47 -7.50 -18.09
CA PHE A 269 25.01 -7.57 -17.88
C PHE A 269 24.27 -6.28 -18.24
N LEU A 270 24.90 -5.11 -18.10
CA LEU A 270 24.27 -3.80 -18.30
C LEU A 270 24.58 -3.28 -19.70
N THR A 271 24.24 -4.07 -20.71
CA THR A 271 24.59 -3.84 -22.12
C THR A 271 23.35 -3.78 -23.01
N SER A 272 23.53 -3.19 -24.19
CA SER A 272 22.51 -3.19 -25.25
C SER A 272 22.01 -4.60 -25.60
N GLN A 273 22.91 -5.59 -25.65
CA GLN A 273 22.57 -6.98 -25.96
C GLN A 273 21.70 -7.64 -24.89
N ALA A 274 21.94 -7.34 -23.60
CA ALA A 274 21.16 -7.87 -22.49
C ALA A 274 19.77 -7.22 -22.36
N ALA A 275 19.57 -6.02 -22.92
CA ALA A 275 18.34 -5.25 -22.75
C ALA A 275 17.09 -6.00 -23.22
N GLY A 276 17.14 -6.62 -24.40
CA GLY A 276 16.03 -7.40 -24.96
C GLY A 276 15.58 -8.54 -24.04
N PRO A 277 16.44 -9.53 -23.76
CA PRO A 277 16.11 -10.65 -22.88
C PRO A 277 15.63 -10.22 -21.49
N VAL A 278 16.35 -9.31 -20.82
CA VAL A 278 15.98 -8.84 -19.47
C VAL A 278 14.63 -8.12 -19.49
N GLY A 279 14.43 -7.23 -20.46
CA GLY A 279 13.21 -6.46 -20.61
C GLY A 279 11.97 -7.32 -20.83
N TYR A 280 12.02 -8.27 -21.77
CA TYR A 280 10.88 -9.13 -22.08
C TYR A 280 10.61 -10.16 -20.97
N VAL A 281 11.64 -10.76 -20.36
CA VAL A 281 11.46 -11.66 -19.21
C VAL A 281 10.85 -10.92 -18.03
N SER A 282 11.26 -9.68 -17.78
CA SER A 282 10.64 -8.83 -16.76
C SER A 282 9.16 -8.61 -17.04
N MET A 283 8.78 -8.25 -18.28
CA MET A 283 7.36 -8.08 -18.64
C MET A 283 6.56 -9.37 -18.51
N LEU A 284 7.11 -10.51 -18.92
CA LEU A 284 6.48 -11.82 -18.77
C LEU A 284 6.28 -12.17 -17.29
N GLY A 285 7.30 -11.96 -16.45
CA GLY A 285 7.19 -12.12 -15.00
C GLY A 285 6.12 -11.20 -14.41
N GLY A 286 5.96 -9.99 -14.96
CA GLY A 286 4.88 -9.09 -14.63
C GLY A 286 3.50 -9.66 -14.96
N LEU A 287 3.32 -10.24 -16.16
CA LEU A 287 2.07 -10.89 -16.56
C LEU A 287 1.75 -12.12 -15.69
N LEU A 288 2.73 -12.96 -15.39
CA LEU A 288 2.57 -14.13 -14.52
C LEU A 288 2.19 -13.71 -13.10
N SER A 289 2.85 -12.66 -12.56
CA SER A 289 2.50 -12.09 -11.26
C SER A 289 1.07 -11.56 -11.25
N TRP A 290 0.62 -10.93 -12.35
CA TRP A 290 -0.78 -10.49 -12.45
C TRP A 290 -1.74 -11.68 -12.40
N GLY A 291 -1.46 -12.77 -13.10
CA GLY A 291 -2.26 -14.00 -13.06
C GLY A 291 -2.41 -14.58 -11.64
N MET A 292 -1.32 -14.58 -10.86
CA MET A 292 -1.37 -14.96 -9.43
C MET A 292 -2.20 -13.96 -8.61
N GLY A 293 -2.05 -12.65 -8.88
CA GLY A 293 -2.89 -11.62 -8.28
C GLY A 293 -4.38 -11.78 -8.59
N THR A 294 -4.73 -12.23 -9.80
CA THR A 294 -6.11 -12.51 -10.24
C THR A 294 -6.74 -13.60 -9.40
N PHE A 295 -5.99 -14.66 -9.05
CA PHE A 295 -6.47 -15.71 -8.16
C PHE A 295 -6.90 -15.13 -6.80
N TRP A 296 -6.01 -14.39 -6.13
CA TRP A 296 -6.33 -13.78 -4.83
C TRP A 296 -7.42 -12.71 -4.91
N TRP A 297 -7.47 -11.97 -6.01
CA TRP A 297 -8.52 -10.97 -6.26
C TRP A 297 -9.91 -11.62 -6.36
N ILE A 298 -10.04 -12.69 -7.16
CA ILE A 298 -11.28 -13.47 -7.26
C ILE A 298 -11.62 -14.09 -5.90
N PHE A 299 -10.63 -14.72 -5.24
CA PHE A 299 -10.83 -15.35 -3.95
C PHE A 299 -11.39 -14.36 -2.92
N ALA A 300 -10.77 -13.17 -2.79
CA ALA A 300 -11.24 -12.13 -1.87
C ALA A 300 -12.66 -11.64 -2.19
N ILE A 301 -13.02 -11.52 -3.47
CA ILE A 301 -14.39 -11.15 -3.87
C ILE A 301 -15.39 -12.25 -3.47
N VAL A 302 -15.06 -13.52 -3.75
CA VAL A 302 -15.91 -14.66 -3.38
C VAL A 302 -16.06 -14.75 -1.87
N SER A 303 -14.98 -14.59 -1.10
CA SER A 303 -15.01 -14.53 0.38
C SER A 303 -15.92 -13.41 0.88
N LEU A 304 -15.84 -12.22 0.29
CA LEU A 304 -16.66 -11.07 0.69
C LEU A 304 -18.14 -11.28 0.36
N VAL A 305 -18.45 -11.81 -0.82
CA VAL A 305 -19.82 -12.13 -1.24
C VAL A 305 -20.40 -13.21 -0.32
N HIS A 306 -19.66 -14.30 -0.09
CA HIS A 306 -20.08 -15.39 0.78
C HIS A 306 -20.41 -14.88 2.18
N ALA A 307 -19.53 -14.07 2.78
CA ALA A 307 -19.74 -13.46 4.09
C ALA A 307 -20.95 -12.50 4.14
N GLY A 308 -21.27 -11.84 3.02
CA GLY A 308 -22.47 -10.99 2.90
C GLY A 308 -23.78 -11.78 2.74
N THR A 309 -23.71 -12.97 2.14
CA THR A 309 -24.86 -13.85 1.87
C THR A 309 -25.13 -14.88 2.97
N ASP A 310 -24.22 -15.08 3.91
CA ASP A 310 -24.37 -16.07 5.00
C ASP A 310 -25.42 -15.59 6.01
N HIS A 311 -26.69 -15.86 5.69
CA HIS A 311 -27.89 -15.30 6.29
C HIS A 311 -28.36 -15.95 7.60
N TRP A 312 -27.54 -16.72 8.31
CA TRP A 312 -28.01 -17.33 9.56
C TRP A 312 -28.15 -16.33 10.71
N ARG A 313 -27.48 -15.17 10.67
CA ARG A 313 -27.80 -13.97 11.48
C ARG A 313 -27.30 -12.71 10.77
N PRO A 314 -28.15 -11.69 10.47
CA PRO A 314 -27.68 -10.38 10.05
C PRO A 314 -26.96 -9.72 11.23
N ARG A 315 -25.68 -10.04 11.42
CA ARG A 315 -24.82 -9.27 12.30
C ARG A 315 -24.52 -7.99 11.54
N LYS A 316 -24.97 -6.85 12.09
CA LYS A 316 -24.43 -5.54 11.71
C LYS A 316 -22.93 -5.59 11.98
N VAL A 317 -22.11 -5.94 10.98
CA VAL A 317 -20.65 -5.85 11.11
C VAL A 317 -20.34 -4.36 11.20
N PRO A 318 -19.89 -3.85 12.36
CA PRO A 318 -19.59 -2.43 12.50
C PRO A 318 -18.47 -2.08 11.53
N TYR A 319 -18.61 -0.95 10.84
CA TYR A 319 -17.55 -0.44 9.98
C TYR A 319 -16.28 -0.19 10.81
N GLY A 320 -15.15 -0.68 10.33
CA GLY A 320 -13.83 -0.42 10.90
C GLY A 320 -12.85 0.00 9.81
N LEU A 321 -11.75 0.63 10.21
CA LEU A 321 -10.68 1.05 9.29
C LEU A 321 -10.11 -0.10 8.45
N VAL A 322 -10.27 -1.33 8.92
CA VAL A 322 -9.92 -2.53 8.17
C VAL A 322 -10.55 -2.57 6.77
N ALA A 323 -11.72 -1.97 6.55
CA ALA A 323 -12.34 -1.92 5.22
C ALA A 323 -11.48 -1.20 4.15
N TRP A 324 -10.57 -0.33 4.58
CA TRP A 324 -9.59 0.31 3.70
C TRP A 324 -8.56 -0.67 3.11
N SER A 325 -8.44 -1.88 3.66
CA SER A 325 -7.55 -2.93 3.14
C SER A 325 -7.89 -3.37 1.72
N ILE A 326 -9.10 -3.08 1.23
CA ILE A 326 -9.51 -3.39 -0.15
C ILE A 326 -8.89 -2.41 -1.16
N VAL A 327 -8.82 -1.12 -0.80
CA VAL A 327 -8.62 -0.02 -1.76
C VAL A 327 -7.26 -0.13 -2.43
N PHE A 328 -6.19 -0.25 -1.64
CA PHE A 328 -4.85 -0.25 -2.21
C PHE A 328 -4.53 -1.49 -3.06
N PRO A 329 -4.77 -2.73 -2.59
CA PRO A 329 -4.52 -3.93 -3.40
C PRO A 329 -5.33 -3.96 -4.69
N TRP A 330 -6.61 -3.57 -4.65
CA TRP A 330 -7.42 -3.39 -5.85
C TRP A 330 -6.79 -2.35 -6.79
N GLY A 331 -6.29 -1.25 -6.23
CA GLY A 331 -5.59 -0.22 -6.98
C GLY A 331 -4.35 -0.73 -7.70
N VAL A 332 -3.43 -1.40 -7.02
CA VAL A 332 -2.20 -1.91 -7.66
C VAL A 332 -2.49 -3.01 -8.68
N TYR A 333 -3.49 -3.86 -8.42
CA TYR A 333 -4.00 -4.82 -9.40
C TYR A 333 -4.52 -4.10 -10.65
N THR A 334 -5.31 -3.05 -10.49
CA THR A 334 -5.80 -2.21 -11.59
C THR A 334 -4.66 -1.53 -12.34
N ASN A 335 -3.66 -1.00 -11.63
CA ASN A 335 -2.52 -0.30 -12.23
C ASN A 335 -1.65 -1.24 -13.07
N ALA A 336 -1.51 -2.51 -12.67
CA ALA A 336 -0.88 -3.53 -13.49
C ALA A 336 -1.64 -3.76 -14.81
N VAL A 337 -2.98 -3.80 -14.79
CA VAL A 337 -3.81 -3.91 -16.00
C VAL A 337 -3.66 -2.69 -16.90
N VAL A 338 -3.62 -1.48 -16.33
CA VAL A 338 -3.35 -0.24 -17.07
C VAL A 338 -2.04 -0.36 -17.85
N GLN A 339 -0.98 -0.84 -17.19
CA GLN A 339 0.32 -1.01 -17.83
C GLN A 339 0.32 -2.12 -18.89
N LEU A 340 -0.36 -3.26 -18.66
CA LEU A 340 -0.53 -4.30 -19.67
C LEU A 340 -1.27 -3.77 -20.90
N GLY A 341 -2.28 -2.92 -20.70
CA GLY A 341 -3.00 -2.27 -21.79
C GLY A 341 -2.11 -1.38 -22.67
N LYS A 342 -1.07 -0.76 -22.08
CA LYS A 342 -0.04 0.00 -22.82
C LYS A 342 0.95 -0.94 -23.51
N LEU A 343 1.39 -2.00 -22.84
CA LEU A 343 2.40 -2.94 -23.36
C LEU A 343 1.89 -3.79 -24.52
N MET A 344 0.65 -4.29 -24.43
CA MET A 344 0.05 -5.16 -25.44
C MET A 344 -0.76 -4.39 -26.50
N ASP A 345 -0.82 -3.06 -26.38
CA ASP A 345 -1.72 -2.19 -27.15
C ASP A 345 -3.16 -2.73 -27.30
N SER A 346 -3.71 -3.25 -26.20
CA SER A 346 -4.95 -4.02 -26.23
C SER A 346 -6.14 -3.21 -25.73
N THR A 347 -7.15 -3.05 -26.58
CA THR A 347 -8.44 -2.43 -26.23
C THR A 347 -9.13 -3.18 -25.08
N ALA A 348 -9.03 -4.51 -25.03
CA ALA A 348 -9.63 -5.31 -23.95
C ALA A 348 -9.04 -4.93 -22.58
N PHE A 349 -7.71 -4.83 -22.47
CA PHE A 349 -7.05 -4.39 -21.24
C PHE A 349 -7.35 -2.92 -20.89
N LYS A 350 -7.49 -2.03 -21.90
CA LYS A 350 -7.90 -0.63 -21.69
C LYS A 350 -9.33 -0.53 -21.13
N VAL A 351 -10.27 -1.31 -21.65
CA VAL A 351 -11.66 -1.37 -21.13
C VAL A 351 -11.68 -1.98 -19.73
N TRP A 352 -10.98 -3.09 -19.52
CA TRP A 352 -10.96 -3.79 -18.23
C TRP A 352 -10.37 -2.94 -17.11
N SER A 353 -9.22 -2.28 -17.36
CA SER A 353 -8.63 -1.35 -16.38
C SER A 353 -9.55 -0.18 -16.03
N THR A 354 -10.32 0.31 -17.00
CA THR A 354 -11.32 1.38 -16.76
C THR A 354 -12.45 0.89 -15.85
N ALA A 355 -12.99 -0.30 -16.10
CA ALA A 355 -14.04 -0.88 -15.25
C ALA A 355 -13.55 -1.09 -13.80
N LEU A 356 -12.34 -1.63 -13.65
CA LEU A 356 -11.70 -1.82 -12.35
C LEU A 356 -11.47 -0.48 -11.62
N ALA A 357 -11.04 0.57 -12.33
CA ALA A 357 -10.82 1.90 -11.77
C ALA A 357 -12.14 2.57 -11.32
N ILE A 358 -13.23 2.43 -12.09
CA ILE A 358 -14.55 2.93 -11.69
C ILE A 358 -15.00 2.25 -10.39
N MET A 359 -14.89 0.92 -10.30
CA MET A 359 -15.24 0.18 -9.10
C MET A 359 -14.40 0.61 -7.90
N LEU A 360 -13.10 0.82 -8.10
CA LEU A 360 -12.19 1.31 -7.07
C LEU A 360 -12.63 2.67 -6.51
N VAL A 361 -13.02 3.62 -7.37
CA VAL A 361 -13.51 4.94 -6.95
C VAL A 361 -14.81 4.80 -6.14
N ILE A 362 -15.72 3.90 -6.53
CA ILE A 362 -16.94 3.62 -5.77
C ILE A 362 -16.60 3.08 -4.37
N ILE A 363 -15.70 2.09 -4.29
CA ILE A 363 -15.24 1.50 -3.01
C ILE A 363 -14.61 2.58 -2.12
N TRP A 364 -13.81 3.47 -2.71
CA TRP A 364 -13.19 4.59 -1.98
C TRP A 364 -14.22 5.58 -1.45
N LEU A 365 -15.19 6.00 -2.26
CA LEU A 365 -16.26 6.92 -1.85
C LEU A 365 -17.06 6.35 -0.68
N TRP A 366 -17.39 5.06 -0.74
CA TRP A 366 -18.05 4.37 0.36
C TRP A 366 -17.21 4.38 1.65
N ASN A 367 -15.93 4.01 1.55
CA ASN A 367 -15.02 4.00 2.70
C ASN A 367 -14.81 5.39 3.30
N MET A 368 -14.67 6.42 2.47
CA MET A 368 -14.57 7.81 2.94
C MET A 368 -15.83 8.24 3.66
N LEU A 369 -17.01 7.98 3.11
CA LEU A 369 -18.28 8.32 3.76
C LEU A 369 -18.43 7.64 5.12
N MET A 370 -18.13 6.34 5.19
CA MET A 370 -18.19 5.59 6.45
C MET A 370 -17.13 6.05 7.45
N SER A 371 -15.93 6.38 6.98
CA SER A 371 -14.86 6.92 7.83
C SER A 371 -15.25 8.27 8.42
N LEU A 372 -15.78 9.19 7.61
CA LEU A 372 -16.25 10.49 8.08
C LEU A 372 -17.39 10.34 9.10
N ARG A 373 -18.36 9.46 8.83
CA ARG A 373 -19.43 9.15 9.80
C ARG A 373 -18.86 8.61 11.11
N GLY A 374 -17.91 7.68 11.04
CA GLY A 374 -17.29 7.10 12.23
C GLY A 374 -16.43 8.08 13.03
N VAL A 375 -15.77 9.05 12.38
CA VAL A 375 -15.06 10.15 13.04
C VAL A 375 -16.03 11.11 13.72
N ILE A 376 -17.10 11.51 13.03
CA ILE A 376 -18.13 12.42 13.57
C ILE A 376 -18.82 11.78 14.79
N GLN A 377 -19.11 10.48 14.72
CA GLN A 377 -19.72 9.74 15.83
C GLN A 377 -18.73 9.39 16.94
N GLY A 378 -17.42 9.51 16.70
CA GLY A 378 -16.37 9.15 17.65
C GLY A 378 -16.02 7.65 17.70
N SER A 379 -16.78 6.79 17.01
CA SER A 379 -16.59 5.33 17.05
C SER A 379 -15.25 4.86 16.49
N LEU A 380 -14.69 5.56 15.48
CA LEU A 380 -13.36 5.24 14.93
C LEU A 380 -12.20 5.81 15.76
N LEU A 381 -12.50 6.67 16.73
CA LEU A 381 -11.51 7.26 17.64
C LEU A 381 -11.56 6.63 19.04
N GLY A 382 -12.35 5.57 19.22
CA GLY A 382 -12.54 4.91 20.53
C GLY A 382 -13.37 5.75 21.51
N LEU A 383 -14.25 6.61 20.99
CA LEU A 383 -15.19 7.43 21.77
C LEU A 383 -16.60 6.86 21.60
N ASP A 384 -16.86 5.68 22.16
CA ASP A 384 -18.09 4.89 21.97
C ASP A 384 -19.38 5.58 22.52
N HIS A 385 -19.24 6.70 23.22
CA HIS A 385 -20.34 7.52 23.75
C HIS A 385 -20.43 8.92 23.11
N GLY A 386 -19.73 9.15 22.00
CA GLY A 386 -19.69 10.43 21.28
C GLY A 386 -18.77 11.48 21.92
N TRP A 387 -18.74 12.68 21.35
CA TRP A 387 -17.86 13.79 21.76
C TRP A 387 -18.26 14.47 23.09
N LYS A 388 -19.30 13.99 23.78
CA LYS A 388 -19.76 14.62 25.02
C LYS A 388 -18.79 14.29 26.15
N ARG A 389 -18.15 15.33 26.71
CA ARG A 389 -17.38 15.23 27.96
C ARG A 389 -18.33 14.77 29.07
N HIS A 390 -17.94 13.75 29.83
CA HIS A 390 -18.44 13.59 31.19
C HIS A 390 -17.95 14.82 31.96
N VAL A 391 -18.86 15.76 32.20
CA VAL A 391 -18.67 16.90 33.10
C VAL A 391 -18.64 16.39 34.53
#